data_AF-A0A9Q1J0E0-F1
#
_entry.id   AF-A0A9Q1J0E0-F1
#
_cell.length_a   1.000
_cell.length_b   1.000
_cell.length_c   1.000
_cell.angle_alpha   90.00
_cell.angle_beta   90.00
_cell.angle_gamma   90.00
#
_symmetry.space_group_name_H-M   'P 1'
#
loop_
_entity.id
_entity.type
_entity.pdbx_description
1 polymer ?
#
loop_
_entity_poly.entity_id
_entity_poly.type
_entity_poly.pdbx_seq_one_letter_code
_entity_poly.pdbx_strand_id
1 'polypeptide(L)'
;MFLFNGIIFVAGAAVLGVGVWVKVDGGSLLAVIGNIEDAPAELSQLLNVGYLLIAVGAVLLIMGFLGCCGAVKESRCMLLLFFVIVLVVFIAEVAGAIVVLVFQPLAEDLINRLG
;
A
#
# COMPACT_ATOMS: atom_id res chain seq x y z
N MET A 1 4.87 -4.17 -22.76
CA MET A 1 3.50 -4.22 -22.20
C MET A 1 3.27 -5.53 -21.46
N PHE A 2 3.28 -6.70 -22.13
CA PHE A 2 3.06 -8.00 -21.47
C PHE A 2 4.10 -8.35 -20.38
N LEU A 3 5.40 -8.31 -20.69
CA LEU A 3 6.47 -8.57 -19.71
C LEU A 3 6.44 -7.60 -18.52
N PHE A 4 6.25 -6.31 -18.78
CA PHE A 4 6.21 -5.29 -17.74
C PHE A 4 5.00 -5.45 -16.80
N ASN A 5 3.80 -5.72 -17.36
CA ASN A 5 2.61 -6.02 -16.56
C ASN A 5 2.73 -7.35 -15.81
N GLY A 6 3.40 -8.34 -16.39
CA GLY A 6 3.72 -9.60 -15.71
C GLY A 6 4.63 -9.41 -14.51
N ILE A 7 5.65 -8.55 -14.61
CA ILE A 7 6.52 -8.18 -13.49
C ILE A 7 5.72 -7.47 -12.39
N ILE A 8 4.84 -6.52 -12.75
CA ILE A 8 3.98 -5.82 -11.79
C ILE A 8 3.03 -6.80 -11.08
N PHE A 9 2.48 -7.78 -11.80
CA PHE A 9 1.63 -8.81 -11.23
C PHE A 9 2.37 -9.66 -10.19
N VAL A 10 3.58 -10.14 -10.53
CA VAL A 10 4.40 -10.94 -9.60
C VAL A 10 4.84 -10.10 -8.40
N ALA A 11 5.22 -8.84 -8.62
CA ALA A 11 5.57 -7.91 -7.55
C ALA A 11 4.38 -7.63 -6.62
N GLY A 12 3.17 -7.41 -7.18
CA GLY A 12 1.94 -7.22 -6.41
C GLY A 12 1.58 -8.45 -5.57
N ALA A 13 1.73 -9.65 -6.13
CA ALA A 13 1.54 -10.91 -5.39
C ALA A 13 2.56 -11.07 -4.26
N ALA A 14 3.83 -10.72 -4.49
CA ALA A 14 4.86 -10.75 -3.46
C ALA A 14 4.55 -9.75 -2.32
N VAL A 15 4.22 -8.50 -2.66
CA VAL A 15 3.87 -7.46 -1.67
C VAL A 15 2.62 -7.82 -0.88
N LEU A 16 1.59 -8.37 -1.52
CA LEU A 16 0.39 -8.85 -0.84
C LEU A 16 0.72 -10.02 0.08
N GLY A 17 1.56 -10.96 -0.36
CA GLY A 17 2.05 -12.06 0.47
C GLY A 17 2.80 -11.58 1.70
N VAL A 18 3.69 -10.60 1.56
CA VAL A 18 4.39 -9.96 2.68
C VAL A 18 3.41 -9.23 3.61
N GLY A 19 2.44 -8.49 3.07
CA GLY A 19 1.42 -7.81 3.87
C GLY A 19 0.58 -8.79 4.71
N VAL A 20 0.16 -9.90 4.11
CA VAL A 20 -0.56 -10.98 4.81
C VAL A 20 0.34 -11.62 5.86
N TRP A 21 1.61 -11.89 5.53
CA TRP A 21 2.58 -12.46 6.47
C TRP A 21 2.75 -11.58 7.72
N VAL A 22 3.00 -10.28 7.53
CA VAL A 22 3.11 -9.30 8.62
C VAL A 22 1.86 -9.25 9.47
N LYS A 23 0.66 -9.34 8.86
CA LYS A 23 -0.61 -9.35 9.57
C LYS A 23 -0.86 -10.63 10.37
N VAL A 24 -0.42 -11.79 9.86
CA VAL A 24 -0.61 -13.10 10.51
C VAL A 24 0.40 -13.30 11.64
N ASP A 25 1.66 -12.92 11.44
CA ASP A 25 2.73 -13.09 12.43
C ASP A 25 2.79 -11.94 13.47
N GLY A 26 2.08 -10.83 13.20
CA GLY A 26 1.98 -9.69 14.12
C GLY A 26 1.44 -10.02 15.51
N GLY A 27 0.72 -11.13 15.69
CA GLY A 27 0.27 -11.62 17.00
C GLY A 27 1.40 -12.08 17.92
N SER A 28 2.45 -12.72 17.37
CA SER A 28 3.65 -13.10 18.14
C SER A 28 4.53 -11.89 18.45
N LEU A 29 4.57 -10.91 17.54
CA LEU A 29 5.25 -9.64 17.76
C LEU A 29 4.59 -8.83 18.88
N LEU A 30 3.25 -8.75 18.90
CA LEU A 30 2.46 -8.12 19.96
C LEU A 30 2.67 -8.76 21.34
N ALA A 31 2.82 -10.08 21.40
CA ALA A 31 3.09 -10.78 22.66
C ALA A 31 4.51 -10.52 23.21
N VAL A 32 5.48 -10.29 22.33
CA VAL A 32 6.86 -9.93 22.72
C VAL A 32 6.98 -8.46 23.12
N ILE A 33 6.30 -7.54 22.42
CA ILE A 33 6.27 -6.11 22.76
C ILE A 33 5.38 -5.81 23.98
N GLY A 34 4.28 -6.54 24.17
CA GLY A 34 3.37 -6.37 25.32
C GLY A 34 3.97 -6.76 26.69
N ASN A 35 5.18 -7.32 26.72
CA ASN A 35 5.95 -7.54 27.95
C ASN A 35 6.82 -6.33 28.35
N ILE A 36 6.80 -5.23 27.58
CA ILE A 36 7.44 -3.96 27.93
C ILE A 36 6.33 -3.00 28.39
N GLU A 37 6.36 -2.58 29.65
CA GLU A 37 5.30 -1.86 30.39
C GLU A 37 4.94 -0.44 29.88
N ASP A 38 5.44 -0.01 28.73
CA ASP A 38 5.25 1.35 28.17
C ASP A 38 4.92 1.31 26.65
N ALA A 39 3.86 0.60 26.25
CA ALA A 39 3.52 0.42 24.84
C ALA A 39 3.12 1.75 24.15
N PRO A 40 3.91 2.28 23.19
CA PRO A 40 3.64 3.55 22.52
C PRO A 40 2.68 3.37 21.33
N ALA A 41 2.19 4.49 20.81
CA ALA A 41 1.25 4.59 19.67
C ALA A 41 1.70 3.86 18.37
N GLU A 42 2.93 3.36 18.31
CA GLU A 42 3.53 2.65 17.17
C GLU A 42 2.86 1.30 16.85
N LEU A 43 2.17 0.67 17.81
CA LEU A 43 1.39 -0.56 17.58
C LEU A 43 0.22 -0.34 16.61
N SER A 44 -0.38 0.84 16.62
CA SER A 44 -1.40 1.23 15.65
C SER A 44 -0.80 1.42 14.25
N GLN A 45 0.42 1.96 14.16
CA GLN A 45 1.13 2.19 12.91
C GLN A 45 1.53 0.87 12.24
N LEU A 46 1.98 -0.14 12.99
CA LEU A 46 2.34 -1.45 12.41
C LEU A 46 1.14 -2.20 11.83
N LEU A 47 0.01 -2.21 12.53
CA LEU A 47 -1.24 -2.75 11.98
C LEU A 47 -1.66 -1.97 10.73
N ASN A 48 -1.53 -0.65 10.76
CA ASN A 48 -1.84 0.22 9.63
C ASN A 48 -0.92 -0.07 8.42
N VAL A 49 0.37 -0.35 8.65
CA VAL A 49 1.36 -0.69 7.62
C VAL A 49 1.05 -2.04 6.98
N GLY A 50 0.66 -3.06 7.75
CA GLY A 50 0.25 -4.36 7.22
C GLY A 50 -0.98 -4.25 6.31
N TYR A 51 -2.00 -3.50 6.75
CA TYR A 51 -3.20 -3.24 5.94
C TYR A 51 -2.88 -2.41 4.68
N LEU A 52 -1.98 -1.42 4.77
CA LEU A 52 -1.50 -0.67 3.61
C LEU A 52 -0.77 -1.55 2.60
N LEU A 53 0.12 -2.44 3.04
CA LEU A 53 0.81 -3.38 2.16
C LEU A 53 -0.18 -4.32 1.45
N ILE A 54 -1.20 -4.81 2.17
CA ILE A 54 -2.26 -5.65 1.58
C ILE A 54 -3.06 -4.85 0.54
N ALA A 55 -3.46 -3.62 0.86
CA ALA A 55 -4.23 -2.77 -0.05
C ALA A 55 -3.44 -2.43 -1.32
N VAL A 56 -2.19 -1.98 -1.17
CA VAL A 56 -1.30 -1.65 -2.30
C VAL A 56 -1.00 -2.91 -3.13
N GLY A 57 -0.67 -4.02 -2.48
CA GLY A 57 -0.42 -5.30 -3.15
C GLY A 57 -1.62 -5.80 -3.96
N ALA A 58 -2.84 -5.67 -3.41
CA ALA A 58 -4.07 -6.08 -4.10
C ALA A 58 -4.34 -5.22 -5.34
N VAL A 59 -4.15 -3.90 -5.23
CA VAL A 59 -4.29 -2.97 -6.37
C VAL A 59 -3.28 -3.30 -7.46
N LEU A 60 -2.01 -3.53 -7.11
CA LEU A 60 -0.97 -3.92 -8.06
C LEU A 60 -1.27 -5.26 -8.75
N LEU A 61 -1.80 -6.23 -8.01
CA LEU A 61 -2.16 -7.54 -8.54
C LEU A 61 -3.33 -7.44 -9.54
N ILE A 62 -4.37 -6.66 -9.20
CA ILE A 62 -5.51 -6.39 -10.11
C ILE A 62 -5.05 -5.64 -11.36
N MET A 63 -4.23 -4.59 -11.19
CA MET A 63 -3.68 -3.83 -12.32
C MET A 63 -2.81 -4.70 -13.24
N GLY A 64 -1.95 -5.55 -12.67
CA GLY A 64 -1.12 -6.49 -13.43
C GLY A 64 -1.95 -7.53 -14.19
N PHE A 65 -3.00 -8.07 -13.56
CA PHE A 65 -3.91 -9.04 -14.21
C PHE A 65 -4.68 -8.40 -15.38
N LEU A 66 -5.26 -7.22 -15.16
CA LEU A 66 -5.94 -6.45 -16.21
C LEU A 66 -4.99 -6.08 -17.36
N GLY A 67 -3.73 -5.74 -17.04
CA GLY A 67 -2.69 -5.44 -18.02
C GLY A 67 -2.27 -6.65 -18.87
N CYS A 68 -2.18 -7.84 -18.27
CA CYS A 68 -1.89 -9.09 -18.98
C CYS A 68 -3.07 -9.56 -19.84
N CYS A 69 -4.30 -9.55 -19.30
CA CYS A 69 -5.51 -9.90 -20.05
C CYS A 69 -5.80 -8.90 -21.19
N GLY A 70 -5.56 -7.60 -20.96
CA GLY A 70 -5.71 -6.57 -21.98
C GLY A 70 -4.74 -6.72 -23.15
N ALA A 71 -3.50 -7.14 -22.87
CA ALA A 71 -2.48 -7.42 -23.88
C ALA A 71 -2.80 -8.70 -24.69
N VAL A 72 -3.32 -9.74 -24.04
CA VAL A 72 -3.68 -11.01 -24.72
C VAL A 72 -4.93 -10.87 -25.58
N LYS A 73 -5.90 -10.03 -25.19
CA LYS A 73 -7.19 -9.91 -25.88
C LYS A 73 -7.25 -8.82 -26.97
N GLU A 74 -6.13 -8.16 -27.27
CA GLU A 74 -6.01 -7.03 -28.21
C GLU A 74 -7.14 -5.97 -28.07
N SER A 75 -7.67 -5.83 -26.85
CA SER A 75 -8.85 -5.04 -26.58
C SER A 75 -8.44 -3.65 -26.09
N ARG A 76 -8.63 -2.64 -26.95
CA ARG A 76 -8.37 -1.24 -26.62
C ARG A 76 -9.15 -0.76 -25.38
N CYS A 77 -10.29 -1.36 -25.08
CA CYS A 77 -11.13 -0.99 -23.94
C CYS A 77 -10.47 -1.34 -22.59
N MET A 78 -9.73 -2.46 -22.51
CA MET A 78 -9.01 -2.86 -21.28
C MET A 78 -7.77 -1.99 -21.02
N LEU A 79 -7.06 -1.57 -22.08
CA LEU A 79 -5.96 -0.61 -21.96
C LEU A 79 -6.44 0.78 -21.50
N LEU A 80 -7.62 1.21 -21.96
CA LEU A 80 -8.22 2.48 -21.55
C LEU A 80 -8.57 2.46 -20.05
N LEU A 81 -9.13 1.36 -19.55
CA LEU A 81 -9.41 1.15 -18.13
C LEU A 81 -8.14 1.17 -17.27
N PHE A 82 -7.06 0.51 -17.73
CA PHE A 82 -5.75 0.58 -17.07
C PHE A 82 -5.24 2.01 -16.96
N PHE A 83 -5.32 2.78 -18.05
CA PHE A 83 -4.91 4.18 -18.06
C PHE A 83 -5.74 5.04 -17.09
N VAL A 84 -7.06 4.86 -17.06
CA VAL A 84 -7.96 5.57 -16.14
C VAL A 84 -7.64 5.23 -14.67
N ILE A 85 -7.41 3.95 -14.35
CA ILE A 85 -7.04 3.54 -12.99
C ILE A 85 -5.72 4.20 -12.57
N VAL A 86 -4.70 4.17 -13.43
CA VAL A 86 -3.40 4.82 -13.15
C VAL A 86 -3.55 6.33 -12.98
N LEU A 87 -4.38 6.99 -13.80
CA LEU A 87 -4.68 8.42 -13.68
C LEU A 87 -5.32 8.75 -12.33
N VAL A 88 -6.29 7.94 -11.89
CA VAL A 88 -6.95 8.12 -10.59
C VAL A 88 -5.97 7.90 -9.44
N VAL A 89 -5.11 6.88 -9.50
CA VAL A 89 -4.06 6.65 -8.50
C VAL A 89 -3.10 7.83 -8.43
N PHE A 90 -2.69 8.38 -9.57
CA PHE A 90 -1.82 9.55 -9.61
C PHE A 90 -2.45 10.78 -8.95
N ILE A 91 -3.72 11.06 -9.23
CA ILE A 91 -4.46 12.15 -8.57
C ILE A 91 -4.55 11.91 -7.06
N ALA A 92 -4.81 10.67 -6.64
CA ALA A 92 -4.86 10.30 -5.23
C ALA A 92 -3.50 10.47 -4.53
N GLU A 93 -2.39 10.07 -5.17
CA GLU A 93 -1.04 10.29 -4.63
C GLU A 93 -0.72 11.77 -4.48
N VAL A 94 -1.03 12.59 -5.49
CA VAL A 94 -0.81 14.05 -5.41
C VAL A 94 -1.66 14.67 -4.29
N ALA A 95 -2.94 14.31 -4.19
CA ALA A 95 -3.80 14.79 -3.12
C ALA A 95 -3.27 14.36 -1.74
N GLY A 96 -2.84 13.10 -1.60
CA GLY A 96 -2.24 12.58 -0.39
C GLY A 96 -0.95 13.33 -0.01
N ALA A 97 -0.07 13.57 -0.98
CA ALA A 97 1.16 14.33 -0.78
C ALA A 97 0.88 15.77 -0.31
N ILE A 98 -0.09 16.45 -0.91
CA ILE A 98 -0.50 17.80 -0.49
C ILE A 98 -1.01 17.78 0.95
N VAL A 99 -1.87 16.84 1.31
CA VAL A 99 -2.38 16.70 2.69
C VAL A 99 -1.21 16.49 3.65
N VAL A 100 -0.29 15.57 3.36
CA VAL A 100 0.88 15.33 4.21
C VAL A 100 1.71 16.60 4.38
N LEU A 101 2.04 17.31 3.29
CA LEU A 101 2.83 18.54 3.35
C LEU A 101 2.15 19.66 4.16
N VAL A 102 0.82 19.78 4.06
CA VAL A 102 0.05 20.81 4.79
C VAL A 102 -0.02 20.50 6.28
N PHE A 103 -0.13 19.23 6.67
CA PHE A 103 -0.27 18.81 8.07
C PHE A 103 1.08 18.47 8.75
N GLN A 104 2.17 18.34 8.00
CA GLN A 104 3.53 18.18 8.53
C GLN A 104 3.89 19.20 9.63
N PRO A 105 3.69 20.52 9.48
CA PRO A 105 4.05 21.48 10.52
C PRO A 105 3.26 21.25 11.82
N LEU A 106 1.98 20.86 11.71
CA LEU A 106 1.15 20.55 12.86
C LEU A 106 1.58 19.26 13.57
N ALA A 107 2.03 18.26 12.80
CA ALA A 107 2.55 17.01 13.35
C ALA A 107 3.88 17.25 14.09
N GLU A 108 4.80 18.04 13.51
CA GLU A 108 6.06 18.42 14.18
C GLU A 108 5.80 19.21 15.47
N ASP A 109 4.89 20.18 15.45
CA ASP A 109 4.52 20.95 16.64
C ASP A 109 3.94 20.07 17.76
N LEU A 110 3.13 19.06 17.41
CA LEU A 110 2.55 18.14 18.39
C LEU A 110 3.60 17.21 18.99
N ILE A 111 4.54 16.72 18.18
CA ILE A 111 5.66 15.87 18.62
C ILE A 111 6.56 16.67 19.57
N ASN A 112 6.86 17.92 19.25
CA ASN A 112 7.70 18.82 20.07
C ASN A 112 7.02 19.28 21.38
N ARG A 113 5.68 19.16 21.47
CA ARG A 113 4.90 19.46 22.68
C ARG A 113 4.73 18.25 23.61
N LEU A 114 4.92 17.04 23.11
CA LEU A 114 4.77 15.78 23.86
C LEU A 114 6.10 15.20 24.36
N GLY A 115 7.24 15.59 23.78
CA GLY A 115 8.60 15.28 24.26
C GLY A 115 9.18 16.41 25.11
#